data_AF-V5TDY4-F1
#
_entry.id   AF-V5TDY4-F1
#
_cell.length_a   1.000
_cell.length_b   1.000
_cell.length_c   1.000
_cell.angle_alpha   90.00
_cell.angle_beta   90.00
_cell.angle_gamma   90.00
#
_symmetry.space_group_name_H-M   'P 1'
#
loop_
_entity.id
_entity.type
_entity.pdbx_description
1 polymer ?
#
loop_
_entity_poly.entity_id
_entity_poly.type
_entity_poly.pdbx_seq_one_letter_code
_entity_poly.pdbx_strand_id
1 'polypeptide(L)'
;KSNIGHTQAAAGVAGVIKMVLAMQHGTMPSSLHIDEPSTRVDWTTGRVALLRQSRIWPNTGGPRRAAVSSFGVSGTNAHVFVEQPPATAEQPRAERPGALTPRVISATNPAALREQATRLRSHLAAETNWSVADIGMSLAVGRAMFAHRAVLVGTDCTELLGSLDALCDGRKTPGVYQGAARARRTVSVFPGQSGQWSGMSRELLETSPVFAARLAECELALAPHLDFSPTAVLRGDAGTPGLDRVDVVPPVMFAMMVSLAALWTSFGVEPSAVVGHSQGEIAAARVAGALTLDDAARVVAVRSALLRELSGSGSMVALAMSQVDVAERLSNFGDELSIAAINGPHAVLVSGTAVAAEEFVRQCERDGIRAARVAVDYASHSRQVEPVRALLMSALASISPCVPTTPLHSTVTGDLVGAGELDAGYWYRNL
;
A
#
# COMPACT_ATOMS: atom_id res chain seq x y z
N LYS A 1 34.01 -25.78 26.80
CA LYS A 1 35.48 -25.91 26.64
C LYS A 1 35.86 -27.24 26.02
N SER A 2 35.40 -28.39 26.52
CA SER A 2 35.67 -29.71 25.91
C SER A 2 35.39 -29.81 24.40
N ASN A 3 34.41 -29.06 23.87
CA ASN A 3 34.04 -29.10 22.45
C ASN A 3 34.70 -28.01 21.59
N ILE A 4 35.02 -26.84 22.16
CA ILE A 4 35.41 -25.63 21.39
C ILE A 4 36.69 -24.95 21.93
N GLY A 5 37.42 -25.63 22.83
CA GLY A 5 38.57 -25.05 23.52
C GLY A 5 38.21 -23.94 24.52
N HIS A 6 39.23 -23.21 24.98
CA HIS A 6 39.06 -22.03 25.84
C HIS A 6 39.05 -20.76 25.01
N THR A 7 37.86 -20.20 24.76
CA THR A 7 37.64 -18.98 23.96
C THR A 7 37.98 -17.67 24.71
N GLN A 8 38.91 -17.74 25.65
CA GLN A 8 39.36 -16.63 26.51
C GLN A 8 38.20 -15.78 27.05
N ALA A 9 38.12 -14.50 26.68
CA ALA A 9 37.10 -13.56 27.14
C ALA A 9 35.66 -14.02 26.81
N ALA A 10 35.46 -14.80 25.75
CA ALA A 10 34.15 -15.33 25.37
C ALA A 10 33.77 -16.63 26.10
N ALA A 11 34.61 -17.17 26.97
CA ALA A 11 34.37 -18.48 27.60
C ALA A 11 33.13 -18.50 28.50
N GLY A 12 32.87 -17.40 29.22
CA GLY A 12 31.68 -17.27 30.07
C GLY A 12 30.38 -17.28 29.24
N VAL A 13 30.27 -16.38 28.26
CA VAL A 13 29.07 -16.28 27.41
C VAL A 13 28.85 -17.52 26.54
N ALA A 14 29.91 -18.19 26.09
CA ALA A 14 29.78 -19.49 25.41
C ALA A 14 29.13 -20.56 26.31
N GLY A 15 29.42 -20.53 27.62
CA GLY A 15 28.74 -21.37 28.61
C GLY A 15 27.25 -21.05 28.76
N VAL A 16 26.90 -19.77 28.75
CA VAL A 16 25.50 -19.30 28.76
C VAL A 16 24.76 -19.76 27.51
N ILE A 17 25.33 -19.55 26.31
CA ILE A 17 24.74 -20.00 25.04
C ILE A 17 24.48 -21.51 25.06
N LYS A 18 25.45 -22.31 25.54
CA LYS A 18 25.28 -23.77 25.70
C LYS A 18 24.06 -24.09 26.57
N MET A 19 23.89 -23.40 27.70
CA MET A 19 22.79 -23.67 28.63
C MET A 19 21.44 -23.21 28.10
N VAL A 20 21.37 -22.07 27.40
CA VAL A 20 20.14 -21.61 26.75
C VAL A 20 19.69 -22.62 25.69
N LEU A 21 20.59 -23.07 24.81
CA LEU A 21 20.27 -24.09 23.80
C LEU A 21 19.87 -25.43 24.45
N ALA A 22 20.56 -25.86 25.51
CA ALA A 22 20.22 -27.07 26.25
C ALA A 22 18.81 -27.01 26.87
N MET A 23 18.39 -25.84 27.39
CA MET A 23 17.05 -25.63 27.92
C MET A 23 15.98 -25.64 26.82
N GLN A 24 16.25 -24.97 25.69
CA GLN A 24 15.36 -24.92 24.52
C GLN A 24 15.10 -26.32 23.94
N HIS A 25 16.17 -27.11 23.77
CA HIS A 25 16.07 -28.48 23.25
C HIS A 25 15.76 -29.54 24.33
N GLY A 26 15.60 -29.14 25.59
CA GLY A 26 15.34 -30.05 26.70
C GLY A 26 16.36 -31.18 26.85
N THR A 27 17.62 -30.91 26.50
CA THR A 27 18.69 -31.91 26.43
C THR A 27 19.97 -31.35 27.02
N MET A 28 20.61 -32.09 27.92
CA MET A 28 21.92 -31.78 28.49
C MET A 28 23.01 -32.45 27.65
N PRO A 29 23.77 -31.71 26.82
CA PRO A 29 24.80 -32.30 25.97
C PRO A 29 26.02 -32.74 26.79
N SER A 30 26.68 -33.80 26.32
CA SER A 30 27.87 -34.37 26.98
C SER A 30 29.04 -33.39 27.04
N SER A 31 29.89 -33.56 28.05
CA SER A 31 31.24 -33.04 28.08
C SER A 31 32.20 -34.13 27.58
N LEU A 32 33.06 -33.77 26.63
CA LEU A 32 34.01 -34.68 25.98
C LEU A 32 35.27 -34.92 26.84
N HIS A 33 36.01 -35.97 26.49
CA HIS A 33 37.29 -36.35 27.12
C HIS A 33 37.16 -36.70 28.62
N ILE A 34 36.09 -37.44 28.96
CA ILE A 34 35.83 -37.94 30.31
C ILE A 34 35.76 -39.47 30.31
N ASP A 35 36.82 -40.11 29.80
CA ASP A 35 36.95 -41.57 29.84
C ASP A 35 37.05 -42.03 31.31
N GLU A 36 37.91 -41.36 32.09
CA GLU A 36 38.05 -41.53 33.54
C GLU A 36 37.95 -40.16 34.25
N PRO A 37 37.18 -40.00 35.35
CA PRO A 37 37.10 -38.74 36.07
C PRO A 37 38.43 -38.45 36.78
N SER A 38 38.72 -37.18 37.07
CA SER A 38 39.94 -36.84 37.80
C SER A 38 39.98 -37.48 39.19
N THR A 39 41.07 -38.16 39.53
CA THR A 39 41.32 -38.77 40.85
C THR A 39 41.59 -37.74 41.96
N ARG A 40 41.73 -36.45 41.62
CA ARG A 40 41.95 -35.35 42.57
C ARG A 40 40.66 -34.83 43.20
N VAL A 41 39.51 -35.38 42.81
CA VAL A 41 38.18 -35.02 43.32
C VAL A 41 37.50 -36.30 43.80
N ASP A 42 36.96 -36.28 45.01
CA ASP A 42 36.12 -37.37 45.50
C ASP A 42 34.69 -37.25 44.95
N TRP A 43 34.43 -37.88 43.81
CA TRP A 43 33.12 -37.87 43.14
C TRP A 43 32.05 -38.69 43.87
N THR A 44 32.42 -39.48 44.89
CA THR A 44 31.44 -40.25 45.70
C THR A 44 30.80 -39.37 46.77
N THR A 45 31.48 -38.28 47.15
CA THR A 45 30.96 -37.29 48.08
C THR A 45 30.19 -36.18 47.34
N GLY A 46 28.91 -36.01 47.68
CA GLY A 46 28.07 -34.93 47.15
C GLY A 46 27.03 -35.36 46.12
N ARG A 47 26.39 -34.38 45.46
CA ARG A 47 25.29 -34.57 44.49
C ARG A 47 25.67 -34.13 43.06
N VAL A 48 26.95 -34.22 42.71
CA VAL A 48 27.49 -33.78 41.41
C VAL A 48 27.86 -34.98 40.55
N ALA A 49 27.39 -35.01 39.31
CA ALA A 49 27.73 -36.04 38.34
C ALA A 49 28.21 -35.42 37.02
N LEU A 50 29.22 -36.02 36.39
CA LEU A 50 29.72 -35.59 35.09
C LEU A 50 28.79 -36.05 33.95
N LEU A 51 28.47 -35.14 33.02
CA LEU A 51 27.68 -35.44 31.83
C LEU A 51 28.54 -36.14 30.77
N ARG A 52 28.87 -37.42 30.96
CA ARG A 52 29.65 -38.23 29.99
C ARG A 52 28.91 -38.50 28.68
N GLN A 53 27.59 -38.58 28.75
CA GLN A 53 26.70 -38.81 27.62
C GLN A 53 25.61 -37.74 27.61
N SER A 54 25.12 -37.42 26.42
CA SER A 54 23.96 -36.53 26.28
C SER A 54 22.75 -37.18 26.93
N ARG A 55 21.93 -36.41 27.65
CA ARG A 55 20.75 -36.91 28.35
C ARG A 55 19.61 -35.92 28.24
N ILE A 56 18.38 -36.43 28.24
CA ILE A 56 17.17 -35.61 28.35
C ILE A 56 17.25 -34.82 29.66
N TRP A 57 16.94 -33.53 29.60
CA TRP A 57 16.82 -32.69 30.79
C TRP A 57 15.45 -32.93 31.42
N PRO A 58 15.39 -33.60 32.59
CA PRO A 58 14.13 -34.05 33.17
C PRO A 58 13.21 -32.86 33.47
N ASN A 59 11.92 -33.03 33.17
CA ASN A 59 10.89 -32.13 33.64
C ASN A 59 10.60 -32.48 35.11
N THR A 60 10.83 -31.53 36.01
CA THR A 60 10.67 -31.71 37.46
C THR A 60 9.45 -30.97 38.01
N GLY A 61 8.55 -30.49 37.14
CA GLY A 61 7.39 -29.68 37.53
C GLY A 61 7.69 -28.19 37.74
N GLY A 62 8.94 -27.76 37.52
CA GLY A 62 9.37 -26.36 37.54
C GLY A 62 10.29 -26.02 36.37
N PRO A 63 10.64 -24.74 36.17
CA PRO A 63 11.50 -24.32 35.07
C PRO A 63 12.90 -24.93 35.22
N ARG A 64 13.50 -25.33 34.09
CA ARG A 64 14.89 -25.80 34.08
C ARG A 64 15.81 -24.66 34.52
N ARG A 65 16.74 -24.95 35.43
CA ARG A 65 17.73 -24.01 35.96
C ARG A 65 19.13 -24.57 35.82
N ALA A 66 20.08 -23.73 35.43
CA ALA A 66 21.50 -24.07 35.44
C ALA A 66 22.32 -22.88 35.93
N ALA A 67 23.56 -23.17 36.33
CA ALA A 67 24.53 -22.15 36.70
C ALA A 67 25.74 -22.20 35.77
N VAL A 68 26.29 -21.05 35.43
CA VAL A 68 27.51 -20.89 34.63
C VAL A 68 28.55 -20.16 35.47
N SER A 69 29.68 -20.82 35.71
CA SER A 69 30.83 -20.25 36.42
C SER A 69 31.95 -19.86 35.46
N SER A 70 32.60 -18.72 35.69
CA SER A 70 33.82 -18.31 35.00
C SER A 70 34.80 -17.70 36.00
N PHE A 71 36.03 -18.23 36.01
CA PHE A 71 37.09 -17.84 36.93
C PHE A 71 38.26 -17.29 36.13
N GLY A 72 38.55 -16.00 36.30
CA GLY A 72 39.63 -15.30 35.60
C GLY A 72 40.97 -15.52 36.28
N VAL A 73 42.05 -15.48 35.50
CA VAL A 73 43.43 -15.61 36.04
C VAL A 73 43.80 -14.49 37.01
N SER A 74 43.15 -13.33 36.90
CA SER A 74 43.29 -12.21 37.85
C SER A 74 42.70 -12.48 39.23
N GLY A 75 41.99 -13.60 39.42
CA GLY A 75 41.25 -13.92 40.64
C GLY A 75 39.80 -13.40 40.65
N THR A 76 39.36 -12.70 39.61
CA THR A 76 37.96 -12.25 39.48
C THR A 76 37.05 -13.41 39.06
N ASN A 77 36.00 -13.65 39.83
CA ASN A 77 35.07 -14.76 39.64
C ASN A 77 33.66 -14.25 39.31
N ALA A 78 32.98 -14.91 38.38
CA ALA A 78 31.59 -14.66 38.05
C ALA A 78 30.79 -15.97 38.09
N HIS A 79 29.56 -15.89 38.60
CA HIS A 79 28.62 -17.00 38.66
C HIS A 79 27.22 -16.50 38.31
N VAL A 80 26.59 -17.09 37.29
CA VAL A 80 25.28 -16.66 36.78
C VAL A 80 24.32 -17.83 36.81
N PHE A 81 23.11 -17.59 37.32
CA PHE A 81 21.98 -18.52 37.21
C PHE A 81 21.17 -18.19 35.95
N VAL A 82 20.84 -19.22 35.17
CA VAL A 82 20.00 -19.16 33.98
C VAL A 82 18.75 -20.00 34.24
N GLU A 83 17.59 -19.46 33.91
CA GLU A 83 16.29 -20.11 34.08
C GLU A 83 15.57 -20.15 32.72
N GLN A 84 14.90 -21.27 32.46
CA GLN A 84 14.01 -21.43 31.30
C GLN A 84 12.88 -20.38 31.35
N PRO A 85 12.56 -19.72 30.24
CA PRO A 85 11.45 -18.77 30.23
C PRO A 85 10.12 -19.47 30.52
N PRO A 86 9.12 -18.76 31.07
CA PRO A 86 7.77 -19.29 31.22
C PRO A 86 7.25 -19.87 29.90
N ALA A 87 6.47 -20.94 29.97
CA ALA A 87 5.82 -21.48 28.77
C ALA A 87 4.84 -20.43 28.23
N THR A 88 5.07 -19.98 27.01
CA THR A 88 4.10 -19.16 26.28
C THR A 88 3.02 -20.09 25.75
N ALA A 89 1.76 -19.85 26.11
CA ALA A 89 0.64 -20.58 25.51
C ALA A 89 0.65 -20.33 24.00
N GLU A 90 0.61 -21.39 23.20
CA GLU A 90 0.39 -21.26 21.76
C GLU A 90 -0.98 -20.65 21.55
N GLN A 91 -1.01 -19.44 20.98
CA GLN A 91 -2.27 -18.84 20.56
C GLN A 91 -2.74 -19.54 19.28
N PRO A 92 -4.06 -19.77 19.12
CA PRO A 92 -4.60 -20.30 17.89
C PRO A 92 -4.18 -19.41 16.72
N ARG A 93 -3.53 -20.02 15.72
CA ARG A 93 -3.10 -19.29 14.52
C ARG A 93 -4.34 -18.95 13.70
N ALA A 94 -4.65 -17.67 13.57
CA ALA A 94 -5.69 -17.20 12.68
C ALA A 94 -5.18 -17.29 11.22
N GLU A 95 -5.12 -18.50 10.67
CA GLU A 95 -4.78 -18.68 9.27
C GLU A 95 -5.95 -18.24 8.39
N ARG A 96 -5.64 -17.47 7.35
CA ARG A 96 -6.56 -17.19 6.24
C ARG A 96 -5.99 -17.87 5.00
N PRO A 97 -6.35 -19.15 4.74
CA PRO A 97 -5.87 -19.87 3.56
C PRO A 97 -6.15 -19.05 2.29
N GLY A 98 -5.17 -18.96 1.39
CA GLY A 98 -5.32 -18.24 0.13
C GLY A 98 -5.12 -16.72 0.20
N ALA A 99 -4.88 -16.13 1.38
CA ALA A 99 -4.63 -14.69 1.49
C ALA A 99 -3.26 -14.30 0.90
N LEU A 100 -3.26 -13.36 -0.04
CA LEU A 100 -2.02 -12.78 -0.58
C LEU A 100 -1.24 -12.08 0.53
N THR A 101 -0.04 -12.58 0.82
CA THR A 101 0.82 -12.02 1.87
C THR A 101 2.10 -11.44 1.26
N PRO A 102 2.44 -10.16 1.49
CA PRO A 102 3.71 -9.60 1.04
C PRO A 102 4.86 -10.09 1.94
N ARG A 103 5.94 -10.59 1.34
CA ARG A 103 7.18 -10.94 2.02
C ARG A 103 8.29 -10.01 1.53
N VAL A 104 8.79 -9.15 2.41
CA VAL A 104 9.81 -8.17 2.07
C VAL A 104 11.18 -8.69 2.47
N ILE A 105 12.11 -8.77 1.53
CA ILE A 105 13.52 -8.99 1.82
C ILE A 105 14.33 -7.78 1.36
N SER A 106 15.41 -7.49 2.08
CA SER A 106 16.25 -6.35 1.74
C SER A 106 17.70 -6.55 2.08
N ALA A 107 18.55 -5.80 1.38
CA ALA A 107 19.98 -5.78 1.61
C ALA A 107 20.59 -4.42 1.22
N THR A 108 21.86 -4.23 1.58
CA THR A 108 22.60 -3.00 1.30
C THR A 108 23.00 -2.85 -0.17
N ASN A 109 22.99 -3.93 -0.95
CA ASN A 109 23.28 -3.93 -2.38
C ASN A 109 22.58 -5.11 -3.10
N PRO A 110 22.52 -5.12 -4.45
CA PRO A 110 21.84 -6.18 -5.20
C PRO A 110 22.41 -7.59 -5.02
N ALA A 111 23.74 -7.74 -4.84
CA ALA A 111 24.36 -9.05 -4.66
C ALA A 111 23.99 -9.65 -3.29
N ALA A 112 24.05 -8.84 -2.23
CA ALA A 112 23.63 -9.22 -0.90
C ALA A 112 22.11 -9.54 -0.83
N LEU A 113 21.29 -8.89 -1.68
CA LEU A 113 19.87 -9.21 -1.78
C LEU A 113 19.64 -10.63 -2.33
N ARG A 114 20.38 -11.01 -3.38
CA ARG A 114 20.34 -12.37 -3.93
C ARG A 114 20.85 -13.39 -2.91
N GLU A 115 21.94 -13.10 -2.23
CA GLU A 115 22.47 -13.99 -1.19
C GLU A 115 21.47 -14.19 -0.04
N GLN A 116 20.80 -13.10 0.40
CA GLN A 116 19.75 -13.19 1.41
C GLN A 116 18.56 -14.03 0.93
N ALA A 117 18.19 -13.93 -0.36
CA ALA A 117 17.17 -14.78 -0.94
C ALA A 117 17.59 -16.26 -0.93
N THR A 118 18.84 -16.57 -1.30
CA THR A 118 19.38 -17.93 -1.26
C THR A 118 19.35 -18.51 0.16
N ARG A 119 19.80 -17.74 1.16
CA ARG A 119 19.79 -18.18 2.56
C ARG A 119 18.38 -18.44 3.07
N LEU A 120 17.43 -17.54 2.77
CA LEU A 120 16.03 -17.70 3.14
C LEU A 120 15.42 -18.93 2.46
N ARG A 121 15.67 -19.13 1.17
CA ARG A 121 15.21 -20.28 0.39
C ARG A 121 15.72 -21.59 0.98
N SER A 122 17.02 -21.69 1.28
CA SER A 122 17.60 -22.88 1.90
C SER A 122 17.01 -23.14 3.29
N HIS A 123 16.77 -22.11 4.09
CA HIS A 123 16.15 -22.25 5.40
C HIS A 123 14.70 -22.75 5.31
N LEU A 124 13.90 -22.16 4.43
CA LEU A 124 12.50 -22.55 4.25
C LEU A 124 12.34 -23.92 3.59
N ALA A 125 13.31 -24.38 2.80
CA ALA A 125 13.28 -25.71 2.20
C ALA A 125 13.67 -26.83 3.18
N ALA A 126 14.33 -26.51 4.30
CA ALA A 126 14.76 -27.51 5.28
C ALA A 126 13.61 -28.03 6.17
N GLU A 127 12.51 -27.28 6.27
CA GLU A 127 11.34 -27.61 7.08
C GLU A 127 10.05 -27.29 6.30
N THR A 128 9.04 -28.15 6.39
CA THR A 128 7.82 -28.03 5.57
C THR A 128 6.67 -27.28 6.25
N ASN A 129 6.81 -26.95 7.55
CA ASN A 129 5.68 -26.52 8.40
C ASN A 129 5.74 -25.04 8.78
N TRP A 130 6.15 -24.19 7.84
CA TRP A 130 6.07 -22.74 8.03
C TRP A 130 4.68 -22.22 7.66
N SER A 131 4.07 -21.31 8.44
CA SER A 131 3.08 -20.43 7.80
C SER A 131 3.74 -19.23 7.15
N VAL A 132 3.22 -19.00 5.96
CA VAL A 132 3.40 -17.82 5.15
C VAL A 132 3.24 -16.51 5.93
N ALA A 133 2.23 -16.42 6.80
CA ALA A 133 1.94 -15.21 7.55
C ALA A 133 3.08 -14.88 8.53
N ASP A 134 3.58 -15.88 9.27
CA ASP A 134 4.66 -15.68 10.23
C ASP A 134 5.98 -15.38 9.54
N ILE A 135 6.24 -15.97 8.36
CA ILE A 135 7.37 -15.59 7.53
C ILE A 135 7.26 -14.10 7.13
N GLY A 136 6.12 -13.70 6.58
CA GLY A 136 5.87 -12.31 6.17
C GLY A 136 6.06 -11.33 7.34
N MET A 137 5.46 -11.66 8.49
CA MET A 137 5.58 -10.86 9.71
C MET A 137 7.03 -10.78 10.19
N SER A 138 7.72 -11.91 10.31
CA SER A 138 9.11 -11.98 10.77
C SER A 138 10.06 -11.17 9.88
N LEU A 139 9.82 -11.19 8.57
CA LEU A 139 10.57 -10.39 7.61
C LEU A 139 10.26 -8.89 7.71
N ALA A 140 8.99 -8.53 7.94
CA ALA A 140 8.55 -7.14 7.97
C ALA A 140 8.97 -6.40 9.25
N VAL A 141 8.87 -7.02 10.43
CA VAL A 141 9.17 -6.35 11.73
C VAL A 141 10.42 -6.86 12.43
N GLY A 142 10.86 -8.08 12.12
CA GLY A 142 12.00 -8.71 12.79
C GLY A 142 13.35 -8.45 12.11
N ARG A 143 13.40 -7.64 11.05
CA ARG A 143 14.62 -7.41 10.26
C ARG A 143 14.83 -5.93 9.98
N ALA A 144 16.09 -5.53 9.90
CA ALA A 144 16.47 -4.21 9.42
C ALA A 144 16.07 -4.04 7.94
N MET A 145 15.66 -2.82 7.59
CA MET A 145 15.07 -2.49 6.29
C MET A 145 16.05 -1.65 5.46
N PHE A 146 16.68 -2.26 4.46
CA PHE A 146 17.71 -1.62 3.62
C PHE A 146 17.17 -1.03 2.29
N ALA A 147 18.05 -0.40 1.51
CA ALA A 147 17.68 0.31 0.29
C ALA A 147 17.27 -0.62 -0.86
N HIS A 148 17.97 -1.74 -1.06
CA HIS A 148 17.63 -2.70 -2.11
C HIS A 148 16.63 -3.71 -1.57
N ARG A 149 15.47 -3.79 -2.20
CA ARG A 149 14.31 -4.54 -1.69
C ARG A 149 13.77 -5.46 -2.78
N ALA A 150 13.31 -6.62 -2.37
CA ALA A 150 12.38 -7.43 -3.13
C ALA A 150 11.12 -7.67 -2.30
N VAL A 151 9.95 -7.59 -2.94
CA VAL A 151 8.66 -7.96 -2.36
C VAL A 151 8.16 -9.17 -3.14
N LEU A 152 7.93 -10.27 -2.41
CA LEU A 152 7.41 -11.52 -2.94
C LEU A 152 5.96 -11.65 -2.49
N VAL A 153 5.03 -11.70 -3.44
CA VAL A 153 3.59 -11.80 -3.18
C VAL A 153 3.09 -13.15 -3.66
N GLY A 154 2.32 -13.82 -2.81
CA GLY A 154 1.79 -15.15 -3.05
C GLY A 154 0.94 -15.63 -1.89
N THR A 155 0.38 -16.83 -2.00
CA THR A 155 -0.61 -17.38 -1.06
C THR A 155 -0.07 -18.52 -0.22
N ASP A 156 0.96 -19.22 -0.70
CA ASP A 156 1.54 -20.38 -0.03
C ASP A 156 3.09 -20.38 -0.01
N CYS A 157 3.68 -21.41 0.62
CA CYS A 157 5.13 -21.58 0.72
C CYS A 157 5.78 -22.05 -0.59
N THR A 158 5.04 -22.77 -1.45
CA THR A 158 5.54 -23.25 -2.75
C THR A 158 5.78 -22.07 -3.69
N GLU A 159 4.82 -21.15 -3.78
CA GLU A 159 4.93 -19.90 -4.54
C GLU A 159 6.07 -19.02 -4.01
N LEU A 160 6.25 -18.97 -2.69
CA LEU A 160 7.34 -18.23 -2.06
C LEU A 160 8.71 -18.82 -2.42
N LEU A 161 8.86 -20.14 -2.39
CA LEU A 161 10.11 -20.81 -2.79
C LEU A 161 10.41 -20.56 -4.27
N GLY A 162 9.43 -20.68 -5.15
CA GLY A 162 9.59 -20.36 -6.57
C GLY A 162 9.95 -18.89 -6.82
N SER A 163 9.37 -17.98 -6.06
CA SER A 163 9.70 -16.55 -6.08
C SER A 163 11.12 -16.27 -5.61
N LEU A 164 11.60 -16.98 -4.59
CA LEU A 164 12.98 -16.89 -4.10
C LEU A 164 13.97 -17.46 -5.12
N ASP A 165 13.64 -18.58 -5.76
CA ASP A 165 14.46 -19.16 -6.84
C ASP A 165 14.58 -18.17 -8.01
N ALA A 166 13.46 -17.57 -8.45
CA ALA A 166 13.48 -16.54 -9.49
C ALA A 166 14.34 -15.33 -9.11
N LEU A 167 14.28 -14.90 -7.85
CA LEU A 167 15.11 -13.80 -7.36
C LEU A 167 16.60 -14.16 -7.31
N CYS A 168 16.95 -15.39 -6.91
CA CYS A 168 18.32 -15.88 -6.92
C CYS A 168 18.90 -15.86 -8.35
N ASP A 169 18.11 -16.31 -9.32
CA ASP A 169 18.49 -16.36 -10.74
C ASP A 169 18.45 -14.98 -11.44
N GLY A 170 17.93 -13.94 -10.77
CA GLY A 170 17.70 -12.63 -11.39
C GLY A 170 16.61 -12.63 -12.45
N ARG A 171 15.71 -13.63 -12.46
CA ARG A 171 14.59 -13.74 -13.40
C ARG A 171 13.45 -12.82 -12.98
N LYS A 172 12.82 -12.18 -13.98
CA LYS A 172 11.56 -11.46 -13.78
C LYS A 172 10.42 -12.47 -13.81
N THR A 173 9.59 -12.48 -12.76
CA THR A 173 8.40 -13.32 -12.68
C THR A 173 7.26 -12.53 -12.04
N PRO A 174 5.99 -12.78 -12.40
CA PRO A 174 4.84 -12.21 -11.67
C PRO A 174 4.95 -12.47 -10.17
N GLY A 175 4.53 -11.51 -9.35
CA GLY A 175 4.61 -11.61 -7.88
C GLY A 175 5.97 -11.28 -7.27
N VAL A 176 7.03 -11.06 -8.07
CA VAL A 176 8.36 -10.64 -7.59
C VAL A 176 8.69 -9.24 -8.06
N TYR A 177 8.70 -8.30 -7.11
CA TYR A 177 8.96 -6.89 -7.37
C TYR A 177 10.29 -6.48 -6.75
N GLN A 178 11.21 -5.97 -7.56
CA GLN A 178 12.53 -5.51 -7.10
C GLN A 178 12.67 -4.01 -7.30
N GLY A 179 13.33 -3.35 -6.35
CA GLY A 179 13.60 -1.92 -6.46
C GLY A 179 14.62 -1.43 -5.45
N ALA A 180 15.09 -0.20 -5.66
CA ALA A 180 15.86 0.54 -4.69
C ALA A 180 14.99 1.66 -4.13
N ALA A 181 14.82 1.73 -2.81
CA ALA A 181 14.07 2.80 -2.16
C ALA A 181 14.85 4.13 -2.29
N ARG A 182 14.21 5.16 -2.87
CA ARG A 182 14.84 6.46 -3.17
C ARG A 182 14.17 7.66 -2.49
N ALA A 183 12.90 7.57 -2.08
CA ALA A 183 12.14 8.67 -1.48
C ALA A 183 11.29 8.22 -0.29
N ARG A 184 11.01 9.16 0.63
CA ARG A 184 10.17 8.96 1.83
C ARG A 184 8.85 9.74 1.81
N ARG A 185 8.64 10.60 0.80
CA ARG A 185 7.41 11.38 0.65
C ARG A 185 6.55 10.77 -0.46
N THR A 186 5.25 10.80 -0.23
CA THR A 186 4.22 10.21 -1.10
C THR A 186 3.26 11.31 -1.52
N VAL A 187 2.73 11.20 -2.73
CA VAL A 187 1.66 12.06 -3.23
C VAL A 187 0.52 11.15 -3.67
N SER A 188 -0.68 11.40 -3.16
CA SER A 188 -1.88 10.71 -3.66
C SER A 188 -2.44 11.51 -4.83
N VAL A 189 -2.54 10.85 -5.98
CA VAL A 189 -3.07 11.43 -7.22
C VAL A 189 -4.46 10.87 -7.46
N PHE A 190 -5.45 11.76 -7.51
CA PHE A 190 -6.85 11.43 -7.73
C PHE A 190 -7.24 11.75 -9.18
N PRO A 191 -7.34 10.75 -10.06
CA PRO A 191 -7.67 11.01 -11.46
C PRO A 191 -9.10 11.53 -11.63
N GLY A 192 -9.36 12.14 -12.80
CA GLY A 192 -10.71 12.53 -13.20
C GLY A 192 -11.52 11.33 -13.69
N GLN A 193 -12.24 11.49 -14.81
CA GLN A 193 -13.03 10.41 -15.41
C GLN A 193 -12.13 9.49 -16.27
N SER A 194 -11.69 8.36 -15.71
CA SER A 194 -11.16 7.23 -16.47
C SER A 194 -10.93 6.00 -15.57
N GLY A 195 -10.79 4.83 -16.20
CA GLY A 195 -10.33 3.60 -15.54
C GLY A 195 -11.40 2.83 -14.77
N GLN A 196 -12.67 3.22 -14.87
CA GLN A 196 -13.79 2.47 -14.29
C GLN A 196 -14.04 1.16 -15.05
N TRP A 197 -14.39 0.11 -14.32
CA TRP A 197 -14.79 -1.19 -14.88
C TRP A 197 -15.80 -1.87 -13.95
N SER A 198 -16.65 -2.72 -14.54
CA SER A 198 -17.72 -3.41 -13.80
C SER A 198 -17.13 -4.43 -12.83
N GLY A 199 -17.55 -4.38 -11.56
CA GLY A 199 -17.08 -5.29 -10.51
C GLY A 199 -15.79 -4.85 -9.81
N MET A 200 -15.32 -3.61 -10.01
CA MET A 200 -14.04 -3.13 -9.47
C MET A 200 -13.90 -3.08 -7.94
N SER A 201 -14.99 -3.27 -7.22
CA SER A 201 -14.99 -3.32 -5.75
C SER A 201 -15.15 -4.72 -5.15
N ARG A 202 -15.50 -5.75 -5.95
CA ARG A 202 -15.98 -7.06 -5.45
C ARG A 202 -15.01 -7.68 -4.44
N GLU A 203 -13.76 -7.84 -4.82
CA GLU A 203 -12.75 -8.46 -3.97
C GLU A 203 -12.43 -7.61 -2.73
N LEU A 204 -12.33 -6.28 -2.87
CA LEU A 204 -12.01 -5.41 -1.75
C LEU A 204 -13.14 -5.29 -0.73
N LEU A 205 -14.40 -5.38 -1.16
CA LEU A 205 -15.57 -5.45 -0.28
C LEU A 205 -15.53 -6.71 0.61
N GLU A 206 -15.05 -7.83 0.08
CA GLU A 206 -14.97 -9.10 0.80
C GLU A 206 -13.72 -9.20 1.69
N THR A 207 -12.58 -8.70 1.19
CA THR A 207 -11.26 -8.94 1.81
C THR A 207 -10.78 -7.81 2.71
N SER A 208 -11.31 -6.59 2.58
CA SER A 208 -10.86 -5.41 3.31
C SER A 208 -12.00 -4.72 4.08
N PRO A 209 -12.10 -4.97 5.40
CA PRO A 209 -13.06 -4.29 6.26
C PRO A 209 -12.93 -2.76 6.25
N VAL A 210 -11.71 -2.24 6.10
CA VAL A 210 -11.45 -0.78 6.03
C VAL A 210 -12.07 -0.18 4.76
N PHE A 211 -11.85 -0.84 3.62
CA PHE A 211 -12.42 -0.40 2.35
C PHE A 211 -13.96 -0.47 2.40
N ALA A 212 -14.51 -1.60 2.86
CA ALA A 212 -15.95 -1.79 2.95
C ALA A 212 -16.62 -0.76 3.88
N ALA A 213 -16.02 -0.47 5.04
CA ALA A 213 -16.52 0.55 5.96
C ALA A 213 -16.52 1.95 5.32
N ARG A 214 -15.41 2.34 4.68
CA ARG A 214 -15.33 3.65 4.03
C ARG A 214 -16.31 3.79 2.86
N LEU A 215 -16.49 2.72 2.09
CA LEU A 215 -17.45 2.73 0.99
C LEU A 215 -18.89 2.86 1.50
N ALA A 216 -19.23 2.20 2.61
CA ALA A 216 -20.53 2.33 3.27
C ALA A 216 -20.77 3.76 3.82
N GLU A 217 -19.74 4.43 4.35
CA GLU A 217 -19.86 5.85 4.73
C GLU A 217 -20.14 6.75 3.51
N CYS A 218 -19.44 6.53 2.41
CA CYS A 218 -19.67 7.26 1.15
C CYS A 218 -21.08 7.01 0.60
N GLU A 219 -21.57 5.77 0.66
CA GLU A 219 -22.94 5.39 0.29
C GLU A 219 -23.97 6.22 1.07
N LEU A 220 -23.82 6.29 2.40
CA LEU A 220 -24.72 7.06 3.26
C LEU A 220 -24.70 8.56 2.94
N ALA A 221 -23.51 9.13 2.71
CA ALA A 221 -23.37 10.55 2.38
C ALA A 221 -23.93 10.88 0.98
N LEU A 222 -23.86 9.95 0.03
CA LEU A 222 -24.37 10.12 -1.33
C LEU A 222 -25.87 9.84 -1.46
N ALA A 223 -26.45 9.02 -0.56
CA ALA A 223 -27.86 8.60 -0.62
C ALA A 223 -28.89 9.75 -0.76
N PRO A 224 -28.73 10.93 -0.13
CA PRO A 224 -29.65 12.05 -0.32
C PRO A 224 -29.63 12.67 -1.73
N HIS A 225 -28.62 12.34 -2.54
CA HIS A 225 -28.34 12.99 -3.82
C HIS A 225 -28.47 12.06 -5.03
N LEU A 226 -28.60 10.75 -4.81
CA LEU A 226 -28.62 9.74 -5.86
C LEU A 226 -29.88 8.88 -5.77
N ASP A 227 -30.36 8.41 -6.91
CA ASP A 227 -31.47 7.46 -7.04
C ASP A 227 -31.00 6.00 -7.20
N PHE A 228 -29.70 5.75 -7.06
CA PHE A 228 -29.07 4.44 -7.16
C PHE A 228 -28.04 4.24 -6.04
N SER A 229 -27.65 2.98 -5.82
CA SER A 229 -26.59 2.62 -4.87
C SER A 229 -25.20 2.63 -5.54
N PRO A 230 -24.27 3.53 -5.15
CA PRO A 230 -22.88 3.48 -5.60
C PRO A 230 -22.23 2.11 -5.39
N THR A 231 -22.48 1.48 -4.25
CA THR A 231 -21.93 0.16 -3.91
C THR A 231 -22.43 -0.93 -4.85
N ALA A 232 -23.72 -0.95 -5.17
CA ALA A 232 -24.29 -1.92 -6.11
C ALA A 232 -23.72 -1.72 -7.54
N VAL A 233 -23.56 -0.47 -7.97
CA VAL A 233 -22.94 -0.14 -9.27
C VAL A 233 -21.48 -0.62 -9.30
N LEU A 234 -20.69 -0.36 -8.25
CA LEU A 234 -19.30 -0.82 -8.15
C LEU A 234 -19.17 -2.34 -8.12
N ARG A 235 -20.17 -3.04 -7.56
CA ARG A 235 -20.25 -4.50 -7.58
C ARG A 235 -20.67 -5.03 -8.94
N GLY A 236 -21.28 -4.20 -9.79
CA GLY A 236 -21.83 -4.62 -11.08
C GLY A 236 -23.06 -5.51 -10.89
N ASP A 237 -23.93 -5.15 -9.96
CA ASP A 237 -25.17 -5.87 -9.70
C ASP A 237 -26.18 -5.69 -10.85
N ALA A 238 -27.06 -6.67 -11.04
CA ALA A 238 -28.09 -6.57 -12.08
C ALA A 238 -29.08 -5.44 -11.76
N GLY A 239 -29.50 -4.70 -12.79
CA GLY A 239 -30.48 -3.61 -12.66
C GLY A 239 -29.92 -2.28 -12.18
N THR A 240 -28.60 -2.16 -11.98
CA THR A 240 -27.96 -0.87 -11.67
C THR A 240 -27.70 -0.05 -12.94
N PRO A 241 -27.60 1.29 -12.85
CA PRO A 241 -27.16 2.13 -13.96
C PRO A 241 -25.78 1.72 -14.50
N GLY A 242 -25.54 1.99 -15.79
CA GLY A 242 -24.27 1.70 -16.45
C GLY A 242 -23.15 2.68 -16.06
N LEU A 243 -21.90 2.19 -16.12
CA LEU A 243 -20.66 2.96 -15.91
C LEU A 243 -20.22 3.79 -17.13
N ASP A 244 -21.16 4.08 -18.01
CA ASP A 244 -21.07 4.97 -19.18
C ASP A 244 -21.86 6.28 -18.97
N ARG A 245 -22.76 6.33 -17.98
CA ARG A 245 -23.55 7.51 -17.64
C ARG A 245 -22.75 8.57 -16.88
N VAL A 246 -22.81 9.82 -17.37
CA VAL A 246 -22.12 10.98 -16.78
C VAL A 246 -22.55 11.31 -15.35
N ASP A 247 -23.81 11.06 -14.99
CA ASP A 247 -24.31 11.30 -13.64
C ASP A 247 -23.94 10.17 -12.65
N VAL A 248 -23.58 8.99 -13.17
CA VAL A 248 -23.29 7.78 -12.39
C VAL A 248 -21.79 7.64 -12.08
N VAL A 249 -20.94 7.83 -13.08
CA VAL A 249 -19.50 7.57 -12.96
C VAL A 249 -18.82 8.44 -11.89
N PRO A 250 -19.01 9.78 -11.83
CA PRO A 250 -18.30 10.62 -10.88
C PRO A 250 -18.58 10.28 -9.41
N PRO A 251 -19.84 10.14 -8.94
CA PRO A 251 -20.11 9.77 -7.54
C PRO A 251 -19.54 8.40 -7.16
N VAL A 252 -19.63 7.44 -8.07
CA VAL A 252 -19.12 6.08 -7.89
C VAL A 252 -17.59 6.07 -7.80
N MET A 253 -16.91 6.79 -8.68
CA MET A 253 -15.46 6.91 -8.66
C MET A 253 -14.95 7.71 -7.46
N PHE A 254 -15.69 8.73 -7.02
CA PHE A 254 -15.40 9.43 -5.76
C PHE A 254 -15.40 8.45 -4.57
N ALA A 255 -16.46 7.65 -4.44
CA ALA A 255 -16.56 6.66 -3.36
C ALA A 255 -15.43 5.62 -3.42
N MET A 256 -15.08 5.15 -4.62
CA MET A 256 -13.94 4.24 -4.83
C MET A 256 -12.61 4.88 -4.41
N MET A 257 -12.32 6.09 -4.89
CA MET A 257 -11.06 6.78 -4.61
C MET A 257 -10.87 7.11 -3.12
N VAL A 258 -11.93 7.58 -2.45
CA VAL A 258 -11.89 7.87 -1.01
C VAL A 258 -11.69 6.58 -0.20
N SER A 259 -12.32 5.48 -0.62
CA SER A 259 -12.18 4.16 0.04
C SER A 259 -10.79 3.55 -0.17
N LEU A 260 -10.20 3.70 -1.35
CA LEU A 260 -8.81 3.33 -1.62
C LEU A 260 -7.82 4.17 -0.80
N ALA A 261 -8.06 5.47 -0.66
CA ALA A 261 -7.22 6.34 0.17
C ALA A 261 -7.25 5.88 1.65
N ALA A 262 -8.43 5.56 2.19
CA ALA A 262 -8.55 5.01 3.54
C ALA A 262 -7.81 3.67 3.69
N LEU A 263 -7.85 2.80 2.68
CA LEU A 263 -7.11 1.55 2.67
C LEU A 263 -5.59 1.78 2.73
N TRP A 264 -5.05 2.70 1.93
CA TRP A 264 -3.63 3.06 1.97
C TRP A 264 -3.20 3.61 3.33
N THR A 265 -3.99 4.52 3.90
CA THR A 265 -3.76 5.06 5.24
C THR A 265 -3.77 3.96 6.31
N SER A 266 -4.61 2.93 6.18
CA SER A 266 -4.62 1.81 7.15
C SER A 266 -3.33 0.97 7.15
N PHE A 267 -2.54 1.04 6.08
CA PHE A 267 -1.19 0.45 6.01
C PHE A 267 -0.08 1.43 6.41
N GLY A 268 -0.44 2.61 6.95
CA GLY A 268 0.50 3.64 7.38
C GLY A 268 1.07 4.48 6.22
N VAL A 269 0.48 4.43 5.03
CA VAL A 269 0.90 5.24 3.88
C VAL A 269 0.16 6.58 3.92
N GLU A 270 0.71 7.53 4.66
CA GLU A 270 0.16 8.89 4.73
C GLU A 270 0.71 9.76 3.60
N PRO A 271 -0.16 10.41 2.79
CA PRO A 271 0.29 11.32 1.74
C PRO A 271 0.93 12.57 2.34
N SER A 272 2.09 12.96 1.79
CA SER A 272 2.70 14.27 2.10
C SER A 272 2.04 15.43 1.34
N ALA A 273 1.33 15.12 0.26
CA ALA A 273 0.48 16.04 -0.49
C ALA A 273 -0.56 15.24 -1.28
N VAL A 274 -1.62 15.91 -1.70
CA VAL A 274 -2.61 15.35 -2.63
C VAL A 274 -2.82 16.29 -3.81
N VAL A 275 -3.18 15.70 -4.94
CA VAL A 275 -3.54 16.41 -6.17
C VAL A 275 -4.69 15.66 -6.83
N GLY A 276 -5.65 16.39 -7.37
CA GLY A 276 -6.75 15.78 -8.12
C GLY A 276 -6.93 16.44 -9.48
N HIS A 277 -7.23 15.63 -10.49
CA HIS A 277 -7.43 16.09 -11.85
C HIS A 277 -8.93 16.31 -12.11
N SER A 278 -9.35 17.55 -12.40
CA SER A 278 -10.76 17.88 -12.63
C SER A 278 -11.61 17.41 -11.43
N GLN A 279 -12.64 16.60 -11.65
CA GLN A 279 -13.50 16.05 -10.61
C GLN A 279 -12.77 15.20 -9.56
N GLY A 280 -11.60 14.63 -9.89
CA GLY A 280 -10.75 13.91 -8.94
C GLY A 280 -10.31 14.80 -7.77
N GLU A 281 -10.31 16.11 -7.98
CA GLU A 281 -10.00 17.10 -6.94
C GLU A 281 -11.02 17.12 -5.80
N ILE A 282 -12.26 16.66 -6.04
CA ILE A 282 -13.27 16.50 -4.98
C ILE A 282 -12.85 15.39 -4.01
N ALA A 283 -12.33 14.27 -4.53
CA ALA A 283 -11.77 13.19 -3.70
C ALA A 283 -10.49 13.65 -3.00
N ALA A 284 -9.62 14.39 -3.69
CA ALA A 284 -8.40 14.96 -3.11
C ALA A 284 -8.74 15.91 -1.94
N ALA A 285 -9.69 16.83 -2.13
CA ALA A 285 -10.17 17.75 -1.11
C ALA A 285 -10.74 17.02 0.10
N ARG A 286 -11.53 15.96 -0.13
CA ARG A 286 -12.04 15.12 0.96
C ARG A 286 -10.91 14.42 1.73
N VAL A 287 -9.94 13.83 1.03
CA VAL A 287 -8.82 13.12 1.66
C VAL A 287 -7.88 14.09 2.38
N ALA A 288 -7.72 15.31 1.87
CA ALA A 288 -6.99 16.38 2.53
C ALA A 288 -7.69 16.97 3.76
N GLY A 289 -8.94 16.61 4.03
CA GLY A 289 -9.74 17.20 5.10
C GLY A 289 -10.28 18.60 4.79
N ALA A 290 -10.17 19.06 3.54
CA ALA A 290 -10.66 20.36 3.09
C ALA A 290 -12.19 20.38 2.88
N LEU A 291 -12.82 19.22 2.73
CA LEU A 291 -14.27 19.05 2.72
C LEU A 291 -14.68 17.95 3.69
N THR A 292 -15.85 18.11 4.31
CA THR A 292 -16.54 17.03 5.01
C THR A 292 -16.97 15.94 4.00
N LEU A 293 -17.33 14.75 4.48
CA LEU A 293 -17.81 13.71 3.58
C LEU A 293 -19.13 14.11 2.91
N ASP A 294 -20.05 14.72 3.67
CA ASP A 294 -21.35 15.16 3.15
C ASP A 294 -21.21 16.30 2.14
N ASP A 295 -20.32 17.27 2.38
CA ASP A 295 -20.08 18.35 1.41
C ASP A 295 -19.43 17.80 0.13
N ALA A 296 -18.44 16.91 0.24
CA ALA A 296 -17.82 16.30 -0.94
C ALA A 296 -18.81 15.45 -1.73
N ALA A 297 -19.68 14.69 -1.05
CA ALA A 297 -20.76 13.92 -1.66
C ALA A 297 -21.76 14.82 -2.39
N ARG A 298 -22.15 15.94 -1.78
CA ARG A 298 -22.99 16.96 -2.42
C ARG A 298 -22.32 17.55 -3.66
N VAL A 299 -21.05 17.97 -3.57
CA VAL A 299 -20.31 18.58 -4.69
C VAL A 299 -20.25 17.62 -5.87
N VAL A 300 -19.87 16.34 -5.66
CA VAL A 300 -19.76 15.39 -6.76
C VAL A 300 -21.11 15.06 -7.38
N ALA A 301 -22.17 14.89 -6.58
CA ALA A 301 -23.49 14.54 -7.08
C ALA A 301 -24.18 15.70 -7.81
N VAL A 302 -24.11 16.93 -7.27
CA VAL A 302 -24.65 18.12 -7.93
C VAL A 302 -23.92 18.36 -9.25
N ARG A 303 -22.59 18.28 -9.26
CA ARG A 303 -21.79 18.48 -10.48
C ARG A 303 -22.14 17.44 -11.54
N SER A 304 -22.26 16.16 -11.18
CA SER A 304 -22.59 15.10 -12.15
C SER A 304 -24.01 15.20 -12.69
N ALA A 305 -24.98 15.60 -11.85
CA ALA A 305 -26.36 15.85 -12.27
C ALA A 305 -26.46 17.02 -13.27
N LEU A 306 -25.76 18.13 -13.01
CA LEU A 306 -25.73 19.28 -13.93
C LEU A 306 -25.03 18.96 -15.25
N LEU A 307 -23.96 18.16 -15.23
CA LEU A 307 -23.31 17.70 -16.45
C LEU A 307 -24.23 16.86 -17.34
N ARG A 308 -25.18 16.11 -16.75
CA ARG A 308 -26.20 15.38 -17.50
C ARG A 308 -27.15 16.30 -18.27
N GLU A 309 -27.39 17.52 -17.79
CA GLU A 309 -28.19 18.52 -18.54
C GLU A 309 -27.45 19.03 -19.78
N LEU A 310 -26.12 18.90 -19.82
CA LEU A 310 -25.25 19.30 -20.93
C LEU A 310 -24.94 18.16 -21.91
N SER A 311 -25.42 16.95 -21.63
CA SER A 311 -25.24 15.74 -22.46
C SER A 311 -25.74 15.99 -23.89
N GLY A 312 -24.93 15.63 -24.87
CA GLY A 312 -25.20 15.78 -26.30
C GLY A 312 -24.82 17.13 -26.92
N SER A 313 -24.38 18.11 -26.13
CA SER A 313 -24.06 19.46 -26.64
C SER A 313 -22.57 19.70 -26.91
N GLY A 314 -21.69 18.83 -26.39
CA GLY A 314 -20.25 19.06 -26.40
C GLY A 314 -19.43 17.84 -26.79
N SER A 315 -18.13 18.06 -27.00
CA SER A 315 -17.16 16.99 -27.22
C SER A 315 -15.80 17.36 -26.63
N MET A 316 -14.97 16.35 -26.41
CA MET A 316 -13.59 16.50 -25.97
C MET A 316 -12.64 15.69 -26.85
N VAL A 317 -11.47 16.25 -27.14
CA VAL A 317 -10.47 15.68 -28.07
C VAL A 317 -9.11 15.63 -27.41
N ALA A 318 -8.55 14.43 -27.28
CA ALA A 318 -7.20 14.20 -26.79
C ALA A 318 -6.18 14.30 -27.95
N LEU A 319 -5.08 15.01 -27.71
CA LEU A 319 -4.06 15.35 -28.71
C LEU A 319 -2.68 14.93 -28.24
N ALA A 320 -1.90 14.35 -29.17
CA ALA A 320 -0.48 14.10 -28.99
C ALA A 320 0.36 15.34 -29.36
N MET A 321 0.11 16.48 -28.71
CA MET A 321 0.68 17.80 -29.06
C MET A 321 1.01 18.64 -27.82
N SER A 322 1.89 19.63 -27.99
CA SER A 322 2.20 20.60 -26.93
C SER A 322 1.08 21.62 -26.73
N GLN A 323 0.99 22.23 -25.55
CA GLN A 323 0.03 23.29 -25.27
C GLN A 323 0.14 24.46 -26.25
N VAL A 324 1.38 24.83 -26.62
CA VAL A 324 1.65 25.98 -27.50
C VAL A 324 1.09 25.72 -28.90
N ASP A 325 1.38 24.55 -29.46
CA ASP A 325 0.91 24.19 -30.81
C ASP A 325 -0.62 24.03 -30.85
N VAL A 326 -1.22 23.53 -29.78
CA VAL A 326 -2.68 23.45 -29.66
C VAL A 326 -3.29 24.85 -29.61
N ALA A 327 -2.75 25.74 -28.78
CA ALA A 327 -3.25 27.11 -28.65
C ALA A 327 -3.21 27.87 -29.99
N GLU A 328 -2.15 27.72 -30.77
CA GLU A 328 -2.04 28.30 -32.12
C GLU A 328 -3.14 27.78 -33.04
N ARG A 329 -3.44 26.47 -33.02
CA ARG A 329 -4.49 25.89 -33.86
C ARG A 329 -5.90 26.29 -33.43
N LEU A 330 -6.12 26.47 -32.13
CA LEU A 330 -7.41 26.88 -31.58
C LEU A 330 -7.78 28.33 -31.93
N SER A 331 -6.84 29.18 -32.35
CA SER A 331 -7.14 30.57 -32.73
C SER A 331 -8.19 30.67 -33.84
N ASN A 332 -8.32 29.64 -34.68
CA ASN A 332 -9.29 29.57 -35.77
C ASN A 332 -10.70 29.18 -35.33
N PHE A 333 -10.87 28.76 -34.07
CA PHE A 333 -12.14 28.28 -33.52
C PHE A 333 -12.77 29.25 -32.50
N GLY A 334 -12.10 30.38 -32.21
CA GLY A 334 -12.57 31.38 -31.28
C GLY A 334 -12.95 30.77 -29.92
N ASP A 335 -14.16 31.06 -29.47
CA ASP A 335 -14.69 30.59 -28.18
C ASP A 335 -15.37 29.22 -28.25
N GLU A 336 -15.42 28.57 -29.42
CA GLU A 336 -16.08 27.27 -29.58
C GLU A 336 -15.26 26.10 -29.04
N LEU A 337 -13.94 26.27 -28.90
CA LEU A 337 -13.01 25.28 -28.34
C LEU A 337 -12.09 25.92 -27.31
N SER A 338 -11.71 25.16 -26.29
CA SER A 338 -10.79 25.59 -25.23
C SER A 338 -9.86 24.45 -24.85
N ILE A 339 -8.67 24.78 -24.34
CA ILE A 339 -7.80 23.79 -23.72
C ILE A 339 -8.42 23.40 -22.38
N ALA A 340 -8.83 22.15 -22.25
CA ALA A 340 -9.46 21.60 -21.05
C ALA A 340 -8.46 21.06 -20.04
N ALA A 341 -7.37 20.43 -20.50
CA ALA A 341 -6.34 19.89 -19.63
C ALA A 341 -4.98 19.78 -20.33
N ILE A 342 -3.91 19.93 -19.54
CA ILE A 342 -2.52 19.72 -19.97
C ILE A 342 -1.95 18.57 -19.13
N ASN A 343 -2.05 17.35 -19.63
CA ASN A 343 -1.67 16.12 -18.93
C ASN A 343 -0.16 15.82 -19.04
N GLY A 344 0.52 16.50 -19.95
CA GLY A 344 1.96 16.39 -20.13
C GLY A 344 2.46 17.22 -21.31
N PRO A 345 3.77 17.19 -21.59
CA PRO A 345 4.40 18.02 -22.63
C PRO A 345 3.83 17.82 -24.04
N HIS A 346 3.27 16.64 -24.31
CA HIS A 346 2.64 16.27 -25.58
C HIS A 346 1.29 15.57 -25.38
N ALA A 347 0.57 15.91 -24.31
CA ALA A 347 -0.72 15.30 -23.98
C ALA A 347 -1.69 16.38 -23.54
N VAL A 348 -2.44 16.92 -24.50
CA VAL A 348 -3.39 18.03 -24.29
C VAL A 348 -4.80 17.55 -24.59
N LEU A 349 -5.76 18.02 -23.81
CA LEU A 349 -7.19 17.78 -24.01
C LEU A 349 -7.85 19.10 -24.41
N VAL A 350 -8.62 19.08 -25.50
CA VAL A 350 -9.45 20.20 -25.96
C VAL A 350 -10.91 19.87 -25.71
N SER A 351 -11.71 20.89 -25.38
CA SER A 351 -13.14 20.75 -25.14
C SER A 351 -13.94 21.90 -25.75
N GLY A 352 -15.15 21.61 -26.22
CA GLY A 352 -16.06 22.64 -26.71
C GLY A 352 -17.23 22.07 -27.51
N THR A 353 -17.74 22.81 -28.49
CA THR A 353 -18.91 22.38 -29.28
C THR A 353 -18.61 21.11 -30.08
N ALA A 354 -19.60 20.24 -30.24
CA ALA A 354 -19.43 19.00 -30.99
C ALA A 354 -19.01 19.26 -32.47
N VAL A 355 -19.55 20.33 -33.07
CA VAL A 355 -19.26 20.72 -34.46
C VAL A 355 -17.81 21.22 -34.60
N ALA A 356 -17.36 22.11 -33.72
CA ALA A 356 -16.00 22.61 -33.76
C ALA A 356 -14.97 21.51 -33.47
N ALA A 357 -15.25 20.64 -32.49
CA ALA A 357 -14.38 19.52 -32.13
C ALA A 357 -14.23 18.55 -33.31
N GLU A 358 -15.33 18.31 -34.05
CA GLU A 358 -15.31 17.48 -35.24
C GLU A 358 -14.45 18.09 -36.37
N GLU A 359 -14.60 19.38 -36.63
CA GLU A 359 -13.78 20.07 -37.63
C GLU A 359 -12.30 20.08 -37.22
N PHE A 360 -12.02 20.32 -35.94
CA PHE A 360 -10.67 20.29 -35.40
C PHE A 360 -10.00 18.92 -35.55
N VAL A 361 -10.71 17.82 -35.27
CA VAL A 361 -10.20 16.46 -35.53
C VAL A 361 -9.87 16.26 -37.01
N ARG A 362 -10.76 16.67 -37.93
CA ARG A 362 -10.48 16.59 -39.38
C ARG A 362 -9.27 17.41 -39.80
N GLN A 363 -9.02 18.56 -39.18
CA GLN A 363 -7.82 19.37 -39.45
C GLN A 363 -6.57 18.66 -38.96
N CYS A 364 -6.59 18.11 -37.74
CA CYS A 364 -5.49 17.30 -37.21
C CYS A 364 -5.18 16.09 -38.10
N GLU A 365 -6.19 15.35 -38.54
CA GLU A 365 -6.02 14.18 -39.41
C GLU A 365 -5.39 14.54 -40.76
N ARG A 366 -5.82 15.66 -41.37
CA ARG A 366 -5.22 16.20 -42.60
C ARG A 366 -3.73 16.53 -42.44
N ASP A 367 -3.36 17.00 -41.26
CA ASP A 367 -1.98 17.38 -40.92
C ASP A 367 -1.15 16.20 -40.37
N GLY A 368 -1.69 14.98 -40.35
CA GLY A 368 -1.02 13.79 -39.83
C GLY A 368 -0.86 13.76 -38.30
N ILE A 369 -1.66 14.55 -37.58
CA ILE A 369 -1.64 14.67 -36.13
C ILE A 369 -2.63 13.69 -35.52
N ARG A 370 -2.18 12.92 -34.52
CA ARG A 370 -3.05 12.02 -33.77
C ARG A 370 -3.98 12.83 -32.85
N ALA A 371 -5.25 12.86 -33.21
CA ALA A 371 -6.35 13.38 -32.41
C ALA A 371 -7.38 12.27 -32.17
N ALA A 372 -7.85 12.10 -30.94
CA ALA A 372 -8.85 11.10 -30.60
C ALA A 372 -9.98 11.71 -29.78
N ARG A 373 -11.23 11.49 -30.18
CA ARG A 373 -12.39 11.88 -29.38
C ARG A 373 -12.42 11.05 -28.08
N VAL A 374 -12.66 11.73 -26.98
CA VAL A 374 -12.96 11.07 -25.70
C VAL A 374 -14.42 10.66 -25.72
N ALA A 375 -14.73 9.49 -25.15
CA ALA A 375 -16.10 8.97 -25.04
C ALA A 375 -16.90 9.72 -23.95
N VAL A 376 -17.13 11.01 -24.19
CA VAL A 376 -17.99 11.91 -23.42
C VAL A 376 -18.75 12.79 -24.41
N ASP A 377 -20.00 13.10 -24.10
CA ASP A 377 -20.92 13.85 -24.95
C ASP A 377 -21.24 15.25 -24.39
N TYR A 378 -20.41 15.73 -23.47
CA TYR A 378 -20.43 17.08 -22.91
C TYR A 378 -19.01 17.67 -22.95
N ALA A 379 -18.91 18.97 -22.69
CA ALA A 379 -17.67 19.73 -22.83
C ALA A 379 -17.28 20.49 -21.55
N SER A 380 -16.79 19.77 -20.53
CA SER A 380 -16.24 20.38 -19.31
C SER A 380 -14.97 21.19 -19.59
N HIS A 381 -14.67 22.18 -18.76
CA HIS A 381 -13.52 23.09 -18.89
C HIS A 381 -13.58 23.95 -20.16
N SER A 382 -14.80 24.30 -20.59
CA SER A 382 -15.06 25.16 -21.73
C SER A 382 -16.29 26.03 -21.44
N ARG A 383 -16.58 27.02 -22.29
CA ARG A 383 -17.79 27.85 -22.14
C ARG A 383 -19.11 27.07 -22.15
N GLN A 384 -19.10 25.82 -22.62
CA GLN A 384 -20.28 24.96 -22.61
C GLN A 384 -20.81 24.67 -21.19
N VAL A 385 -20.02 24.92 -20.13
CA VAL A 385 -20.47 24.76 -18.73
C VAL A 385 -21.11 26.04 -18.15
N GLU A 386 -21.04 27.18 -18.82
CA GLU A 386 -21.62 28.44 -18.33
C GLU A 386 -23.12 28.37 -18.02
N PRO A 387 -23.97 27.65 -18.78
CA PRO A 387 -25.40 27.55 -18.50
C PRO A 387 -25.73 26.98 -17.11
N VAL A 388 -24.88 26.10 -16.57
CA VAL A 388 -25.10 25.46 -15.26
C VAL A 388 -24.53 26.26 -14.10
N ARG A 389 -23.86 27.39 -14.36
CA ARG A 389 -23.19 28.22 -13.33
C ARG A 389 -24.12 28.60 -12.19
N ALA A 390 -25.26 29.21 -12.50
CA ALA A 390 -26.18 29.72 -11.49
C ALA A 390 -26.76 28.60 -10.62
N LEU A 391 -27.08 27.46 -11.24
CA LEU A 391 -27.60 26.28 -10.56
C LEU A 391 -26.55 25.67 -9.62
N LEU A 392 -25.31 25.51 -10.10
CA LEU A 392 -24.20 25.01 -9.30
C LEU A 392 -23.92 25.90 -8.09
N MET A 393 -23.82 27.22 -8.30
CA MET A 393 -23.58 28.19 -7.23
C MET A 393 -24.66 28.13 -6.15
N SER A 394 -25.93 28.03 -6.55
CA SER A 394 -27.06 27.92 -5.64
C SER A 394 -27.04 26.59 -4.86
N ALA A 395 -26.87 25.47 -5.56
CA ALA A 395 -26.90 24.13 -4.97
C ALA A 395 -25.75 23.86 -4.00
N LEU A 396 -24.61 24.53 -4.18
CA LEU A 396 -23.42 24.40 -3.34
C LEU A 396 -23.24 25.55 -2.35
N ALA A 397 -24.19 26.49 -2.23
CA ALA A 397 -24.06 27.65 -1.35
C ALA A 397 -23.90 27.28 0.15
N SER A 398 -24.34 26.09 0.55
CA SER A 398 -24.31 25.63 1.94
C SER A 398 -23.06 24.84 2.33
N ILE A 399 -22.14 24.54 1.40
CA ILE A 399 -20.93 23.78 1.75
C ILE A 399 -20.04 24.61 2.66
N SER A 400 -19.33 23.96 3.58
CA SER A 400 -18.47 24.63 4.55
C SER A 400 -17.03 24.12 4.45
N PRO A 401 -16.21 24.68 3.54
CA PRO A 401 -14.84 24.21 3.34
C PRO A 401 -13.98 24.44 4.58
N CYS A 402 -13.18 23.44 4.89
CA CYS A 402 -12.28 23.40 6.04
C CYS A 402 -10.84 23.73 5.63
N VAL A 403 -9.96 23.91 6.62
CA VAL A 403 -8.51 24.00 6.37
C VAL A 403 -7.99 22.59 6.03
N PRO A 404 -7.30 22.39 4.89
CA PRO A 404 -6.68 21.11 4.58
C PRO A 404 -5.64 20.71 5.65
N THR A 405 -5.73 19.48 6.17
CA THR A 405 -4.73 18.90 7.08
C THR A 405 -3.55 18.29 6.31
N THR A 406 -3.79 17.90 5.06
CA THR A 406 -2.76 17.47 4.11
C THR A 406 -2.66 18.51 2.98
N PRO A 407 -1.45 18.93 2.56
CA PRO A 407 -1.29 19.89 1.47
C PRO A 407 -2.03 19.45 0.19
N LEU A 408 -3.00 20.24 -0.25
CA LEU A 408 -3.74 20.05 -1.51
C LEU A 408 -3.19 21.04 -2.54
N HIS A 409 -2.58 20.52 -3.62
CA HIS A 409 -2.20 21.33 -4.76
C HIS A 409 -3.36 21.42 -5.75
N SER A 410 -3.85 22.64 -5.95
CA SER A 410 -4.94 22.91 -6.86
C SER A 410 -4.49 22.77 -8.31
N THR A 411 -5.24 22.00 -9.10
CA THR A 411 -4.97 21.93 -10.56
C THR A 411 -5.65 23.06 -11.34
N VAL A 412 -6.51 23.83 -10.67
CA VAL A 412 -7.19 25.02 -11.21
C VAL A 412 -6.30 26.26 -11.14
N THR A 413 -5.65 26.47 -9.98
CA THR A 413 -4.85 27.69 -9.72
C THR A 413 -3.36 27.47 -9.87
N GLY A 414 -2.87 26.23 -9.71
CA GLY A 414 -1.44 25.92 -9.67
C GLY A 414 -0.80 26.08 -8.28
N ASP A 415 -1.56 26.56 -7.29
CA ASP A 415 -1.08 26.87 -5.94
C ASP A 415 -1.59 25.86 -4.89
N LEU A 416 -1.06 25.98 -3.67
CA LEU A 416 -1.60 25.29 -2.50
C LEU A 416 -2.94 25.90 -2.09
N VAL A 417 -3.93 25.05 -1.83
CA VAL A 417 -5.25 25.49 -1.36
C VAL A 417 -5.18 25.98 0.08
N GLY A 418 -5.66 27.20 0.31
CA GLY A 418 -5.79 27.82 1.62
C GLY A 418 -7.09 27.50 2.35
N ALA A 419 -7.25 28.10 3.53
CA ALA A 419 -8.43 27.93 4.38
C ALA A 419 -9.70 28.48 3.72
N GLY A 420 -10.74 27.65 3.59
CA GLY A 420 -12.05 28.11 3.12
C GLY A 420 -12.15 28.33 1.60
N GLU A 421 -11.09 28.06 0.83
CA GLU A 421 -11.02 28.43 -0.60
C GLU A 421 -11.85 27.53 -1.53
N LEU A 422 -12.25 26.34 -1.09
CA LEU A 422 -12.98 25.36 -1.89
C LEU A 422 -14.50 25.59 -1.87
N ASP A 423 -14.92 26.83 -2.05
CA ASP A 423 -16.33 27.25 -2.08
C ASP A 423 -17.05 26.86 -3.39
N ALA A 424 -18.34 27.20 -3.50
CA ALA A 424 -19.11 26.94 -4.72
C ALA A 424 -18.48 27.58 -5.97
N GLY A 425 -17.88 28.76 -5.83
CA GLY A 425 -17.19 29.45 -6.90
C GLY A 425 -15.92 28.73 -7.36
N TYR A 426 -15.20 28.11 -6.43
CA TYR A 426 -14.08 27.23 -6.75
C TYR A 426 -14.52 26.02 -7.55
N TRP A 427 -15.56 25.31 -7.11
CA TRP A 427 -16.04 24.12 -7.82
C TRP A 427 -16.63 24.44 -9.19
N TYR A 428 -17.17 25.65 -9.39
CA TYR A 428 -17.49 26.15 -10.72
C TYR A 428 -16.24 26.38 -11.58
N ARG A 429 -15.16 26.97 -11.05
CA ARG A 429 -13.90 27.16 -11.79
C ARG A 429 -13.17 25.85 -12.08
N ASN A 430 -13.34 24.84 -11.23
CA ASN A 430 -12.82 23.49 -11.46
C ASN A 430 -13.58 22.77 -12.59
N LEU A 431 -14.88 23.02 -12.73
CA LEU A 431 -15.72 22.49 -13.80
C LEU A 431 -15.40 23.16 -15.14
#